data_AF-A0AA42E573-F1
#
_entry.id   AF-A0AA42E573-F1
#
_cell.length_a   1.000
_cell.length_b   1.000
_cell.length_c   1.000
_cell.angle_alpha   90.00
_cell.angle_beta   90.00
_cell.angle_gamma   90.00
#
_symmetry.space_group_name_H-M   'P 1'
#
loop_
_entity.id
_entity.type
_entity.pdbx_description
1 polymer ?
#
loop_
_entity_poly.entity_id
_entity_poly.type
_entity_poly.pdbx_seq_one_letter_code
_entity_poly.pdbx_strand_id
1 'polypeptide(L)' 'MLKLAVLVWMMLGTTLAGALVVVIVSVPSLYNQGMSLIPIAAAAGFVLAVPAAFLIARKIDQATARHA' A
#
# COMPACT_ATOMS: atom_id res chain seq x y z
N MET A 1 -6.53 -16.95 4.92
CA MET A 1 -5.95 -15.96 3.97
C MET A 1 -6.76 -14.70 3.61
N LEU A 2 -7.94 -14.70 2.98
CA LEU A 2 -8.53 -13.45 2.39
C LEU A 2 -8.84 -12.35 3.42
N LYS A 3 -9.37 -12.71 4.60
CA LYS A 3 -9.52 -11.78 5.74
C LYS A 3 -8.19 -11.15 6.16
N LEU A 4 -7.13 -11.95 6.18
CA LEU A 4 -5.78 -11.52 6.54
C LEU A 4 -5.16 -10.63 5.44
N ALA A 5 -5.42 -10.94 4.17
CA ALA A 5 -5.03 -10.12 3.04
C ALA A 5 -5.70 -8.74 3.09
N VAL A 6 -6.99 -8.66 3.44
CA VAL A 6 -7.68 -7.36 3.61
C VAL A 6 -7.07 -6.54 4.75
N LEU A 7 -6.78 -7.16 5.90
CA LEU A 7 -6.15 -6.46 7.03
C LEU A 7 -4.75 -5.93 6.65
N VAL A 8 -3.93 -6.79 6.05
CA VAL A 8 -2.59 -6.42 5.58
C VAL A 8 -2.68 -5.34 4.51
N TRP A 9 -3.66 -5.42 3.61
CA TRP A 9 -3.87 -4.42 2.57
C TRP A 9 -4.29 -3.06 3.12
N MET A 10 -5.15 -2.98 4.15
CA MET A 10 -5.51 -1.70 4.77
C MET A 10 -4.27 -1.00 5.34
N MET A 11 -3.39 -1.74 6.02
CA MET A 11 -2.14 -1.20 6.56
C MET A 11 -1.16 -0.81 5.46
N LEU A 12 -0.89 -1.70 4.51
CA LEU A 12 0.06 -1.44 3.41
C LEU A 12 -0.44 -0.34 2.47
N GLY A 13 -1.73 -0.34 2.15
CA GLY A 13 -2.33 0.60 1.21
C GLY A 13 -2.26 2.02 1.73
N THR A 14 -2.64 2.25 3.00
CA THR A 14 -2.53 3.58 3.62
C THR A 14 -1.08 4.03 3.78
N THR A 15 -0.20 3.13 4.19
CA THR A 15 1.24 3.43 4.34
C THR A 15 1.90 3.77 3.00
N LEU A 16 1.65 2.98 1.96
CA LEU A 16 2.24 3.18 0.63
C LEU A 16 1.67 4.42 -0.05
N ALA A 17 0.35 4.63 0.03
CA ALA A 17 -0.28 5.87 -0.43
C ALA A 17 0.33 7.09 0.27
N GLY A 18 0.43 7.07 1.60
CA GLY A 18 1.03 8.15 2.38
C GLY A 18 2.49 8.41 2.00
N ALA A 19 3.30 7.36 1.86
CA ALA A 19 4.71 7.49 1.46
C ALA A 19 4.87 8.16 0.09
N LEU A 20 4.05 7.78 -0.91
CA LEU A 20 4.10 8.40 -2.23
C LEU A 20 3.65 9.87 -2.21
N VAL A 21 2.62 10.18 -1.41
CA VAL A 21 2.20 11.57 -1.21
C VAL A 21 3.29 12.40 -0.54
N VAL A 22 3.98 11.85 0.48
CA VAL A 22 5.13 12.50 1.13
C VAL A 22 6.22 12.84 0.12
N VAL A 23 6.53 11.94 -0.82
CA VAL A 23 7.51 12.22 -1.89
C VAL A 23 7.08 13.42 -2.74
N ILE A 24 5.80 13.50 -3.13
CA ILE A 24 5.30 14.60 -3.97
C ILE A 24 5.38 15.94 -3.25
N VAL A 25 4.98 15.99 -1.98
CA VAL A 25 5.01 17.26 -1.21
C VAL A 25 6.42 17.69 -0.81
N SER A 26 7.36 16.74 -0.75
CA SER A 26 8.76 17.03 -0.38
C SER A 26 9.61 17.52 -1.56
N VAL A 27 9.16 17.31 -2.80
CA VAL A 27 9.91 17.68 -4.00
C VAL A 27 9.20 18.84 -4.71
N PRO A 28 9.77 20.07 -4.74
CA PRO A 28 9.08 21.25 -5.26
C PRO A 28 8.60 21.11 -6.71
N SER A 29 9.38 20.47 -7.58
CA SER A 29 8.99 20.24 -8.98
C SER A 29 7.77 19.33 -9.14
N LEU A 30 7.55 18.40 -8.21
CA LEU A 30 6.36 17.54 -8.18
C LEU A 30 5.17 18.26 -7.54
N TYR A 31 5.41 19.01 -6.46
CA TYR A 31 4.36 19.74 -5.75
C TYR A 31 3.68 20.81 -6.61
N ASN A 32 4.38 21.41 -7.57
CA ASN A 32 3.79 22.32 -8.56
C ASN A 32 2.62 21.70 -9.35
N GLN A 33 2.58 20.36 -9.44
CA GLN A 33 1.51 19.58 -10.07
C GLN A 33 0.71 18.77 -9.04
N GLY A 34 0.82 19.13 -7.75
CA GLY A 34 0.30 18.35 -6.63
C GLY A 34 -1.20 18.10 -6.68
N MET A 35 -1.99 19.05 -7.21
CA MET A 35 -3.44 18.88 -7.39
C MET A 35 -3.82 17.66 -8.25
N SER A 36 -2.96 17.27 -9.21
CA SER A 36 -3.16 16.09 -10.04
C SER A 36 -2.38 14.89 -9.51
N LEU A 37 -1.12 15.09 -9.12
CA LEU A 37 -0.23 14.00 -8.73
C LEU A 37 -0.58 13.36 -7.39
N ILE A 38 -1.03 14.13 -6.40
CA ILE A 38 -1.33 13.61 -5.05
C ILE A 38 -2.47 12.57 -5.10
N PRO A 39 -3.65 12.85 -5.71
CA PRO A 39 -4.70 11.84 -5.83
C PRO A 39 -4.26 10.61 -6.62
N ILE A 40 -3.51 10.80 -7.73
CA ILE A 40 -3.02 9.71 -8.57
C ILE A 40 -2.05 8.81 -7.79
N ALA A 41 -1.11 9.40 -7.07
CA ALA A 41 -0.13 8.67 -6.30
C ALA A 41 -0.75 7.93 -5.10
N ALA A 42 -1.71 8.56 -4.41
CA ALA A 42 -2.45 7.91 -3.35
C ALA A 42 -3.22 6.69 -3.88
N ALA A 43 -3.94 6.85 -5.00
CA ALA A 43 -4.67 5.75 -5.64
C ALA A 43 -3.72 4.64 -6.13
N ALA A 44 -2.60 5.02 -6.76
CA ALA A 44 -1.60 4.07 -7.23
C ALA A 44 -1.00 3.27 -6.07
N GLY A 45 -0.58 3.93 -4.98
CA GLY A 45 -0.05 3.26 -3.78
C GLY A 45 -1.07 2.30 -3.16
N PHE A 46 -2.33 2.71 -3.07
CA PHE A 46 -3.38 1.87 -2.52
C PHE A 46 -3.69 0.64 -3.38
N VAL A 47 -3.72 0.79 -4.72
CA VAL A 47 -3.95 -0.31 -5.66
C VAL A 47 -2.74 -1.26 -5.74
N LEU A 48 -1.52 -0.71 -5.79
CA LEU A 48 -0.28 -1.52 -5.82
C LEU A 48 -0.08 -2.32 -4.52
N ALA A 49 -0.67 -1.88 -3.41
CA ALA A 49 -0.64 -2.64 -2.17
C ALA A 49 -1.46 -3.95 -2.24
N VAL A 50 -2.44 -4.09 -3.14
CA VAL A 50 -3.28 -5.31 -3.27
C VAL A 50 -2.45 -6.57 -3.54
N PRO A 51 -1.63 -6.64 -4.62
CA PRO A 51 -0.83 -7.84 -4.88
C PRO A 51 0.19 -8.12 -3.76
N ALA A 52 0.80 -7.07 -3.20
CA ALA A 52 1.75 -7.22 -2.09
C ALA A 52 1.08 -7.81 -0.83
N ALA A 53 -0.10 -7.32 -0.48
CA ALA A 53 -0.86 -7.81 0.66
C ALA A 53 -1.28 -9.27 0.49
N PHE A 54 -1.65 -9.69 -0.72
CA PHE A 54 -1.97 -11.09 -1.00
C PHE A 54 -0.76 -12.02 -0.79
N LEU A 55 0.42 -11.63 -1.31
CA LEU A 55 1.65 -12.40 -1.15
C LEU A 55 2.06 -12.52 0.32
N ILE A 56 1.98 -11.42 1.07
CA ILE A 56 2.32 -11.40 2.50
C ILE A 56 1.32 -12.23 3.30
N ALA A 57 0.02 -12.07 3.04
CA ALA A 57 -1.00 -12.85 3.73
C ALA A 57 -0.84 -14.35 3.48
N ARG A 58 -0.49 -14.76 2.26
CA ARG A 58 -0.20 -16.16 1.95
C ARG A 58 0.98 -16.69 2.76
N LYS A 59 2.06 -15.90 2.88
CA LYS A 59 3.23 -16.28 3.70
C LYS A 59 2.88 -16.42 5.18
N ILE A 60 2.07 -15.51 5.72
CA ILE A 60 1.61 -15.56 7.12
C ILE A 60 0.75 -16.81 7.35
N ASP A 61 -0.26 -17.03 6.50
CA ASP A 61 -1.16 -18.20 6.57
C ASP A 61 -0.36 -19.51 6.55
N GLN A 62 0.64 -19.63 5.67
CA GLN A 62 1.52 -20.80 5.57
C GLN A 62 2.42 -21.00 6.79
N ALA A 63 2.94 -19.92 7.37
CA ALA A 63 3.78 -19.99 8.56
C ALA A 63 2.98 -20.40 9.81
N THR A 64 1.75 -19.88 9.94
CA THR A 64 0.89 -20.16 11.08
C THR A 64 0.19 -21.52 10.98
N ALA A 65 -0.30 -21.91 9.79
CA ALA A 65 -0.94 -23.21 9.58
C ALA A 65 0.02 -24.41 9.76
N ARG A 66 1.33 -24.18 9.70
CA ARG A 66 2.36 -25.19 10.01
C ARG A 66 2.54 -25.47 11.51
N HIS A 67 1.92 -24.68 12.38
CA HIS A 67 2.08 -24.75 13.84
C HIS A 67 0.76 -25.00 14.59
N ALA A 68 -0.33 -25.29 13.86
CA ALA A 68 -1.62 -25.71 14.40
C ALA A 68 -1.88 -27.18 14.06
#